data_AF-A0A842VIF9-F1
#
_entry.id   AF-A0A842VIF9-F1
#
_cell.length_a   1.000
_cell.length_b   1.000
_cell.length_c   1.000
_cell.angle_alpha   90.00
_cell.angle_beta   90.00
_cell.angle_gamma   90.00
#
_symmetry.space_group_name_H-M   'P 1'
#
loop_
_entity.id
_entity.type
_entity.pdbx_description
1 polymer ?
#
loop_
_entity_poly.entity_id
_entity_poly.type
_entity_poly.pdbx_seq_one_letter_code
_entity_poly.pdbx_strand_id
1 'polypeptide(L)'
;MEFALMFNVLDGGVSEPIEWNKESLSPDKSIIVLDETSQAIWLWHGTKRGLVQRRTALRQAESLKGHGYTIGKSIIGRNIRTINEIDSRKVGRVPEETEKDSQLQEILSKDFKVVDNYVVTFSVGEFETQKTKPTPAKKPEPKKLEAPVVKPKPQVKPLEPTKKPSQATKEYPEPKKGASVESPTLEKEKPDEDLLSQARVAFVIRALLDHFDDIWVSKKKDGSYSIEMIDGPVCQFSIKDTSLNFTANSFSGISQDIKNGIKKKYAELSKLL
;
A
#
# COMPACT_ATOMS: atom_id res chain seq x y z
N MET A 1 18.38 21.32 13.80
CA MET A 1 18.21 19.94 14.29
C MET A 1 17.51 19.19 13.19
N GLU A 2 18.08 18.07 12.79
CA GLU A 2 17.50 17.21 11.76
C GLU A 2 16.77 16.08 12.48
N PHE A 3 15.52 15.86 12.09
CA PHE A 3 14.66 14.87 12.71
C PHE A 3 14.50 13.65 11.80
N ALA A 4 14.29 12.50 12.43
CA ALA A 4 13.90 11.30 11.72
C ALA A 4 12.77 10.56 12.44
N LEU A 5 11.98 9.84 11.66
CA LEU A 5 10.80 9.10 12.09
C LEU A 5 10.72 7.78 11.35
N MET A 6 10.15 6.78 12.01
CA MET A 6 9.93 5.46 11.45
C MET A 6 8.44 5.12 11.54
N PHE A 7 7.87 4.54 10.48
CA PHE A 7 6.47 4.18 10.40
C PHE A 7 6.31 2.74 9.96
N ASN A 8 5.33 2.05 10.55
CA ASN A 8 4.81 0.80 10.03
C ASN A 8 3.56 1.07 9.19
N VAL A 9 3.53 0.56 7.95
CA VAL A 9 2.31 0.62 7.13
C VAL A 9 1.47 -0.62 7.42
N LEU A 10 0.33 -0.41 8.06
CA LEU A 10 -0.64 -1.43 8.39
C LEU A 10 -1.48 -1.84 7.18
N ASP A 11 -2.08 -3.02 7.30
CA ASP A 11 -3.08 -3.48 6.34
C ASP A 11 -4.30 -2.55 6.39
N GLY A 12 -4.75 -2.08 5.23
CA GLY A 12 -5.74 -0.99 5.13
C GLY A 12 -5.12 0.38 4.80
N GLY A 13 -3.79 0.48 4.80
CA GLY A 13 -3.10 1.67 4.32
C GLY A 13 -3.03 2.82 5.30
N VAL A 14 -3.09 2.51 6.59
CA VAL A 14 -2.77 3.46 7.66
C VAL A 14 -1.27 3.32 7.98
N SER A 15 -0.57 4.45 8.09
CA SER A 15 0.81 4.49 8.59
C SER A 15 0.80 4.91 10.05
N GLU A 16 1.46 4.14 10.90
CA GLU A 16 1.59 4.43 12.33
C GLU A 16 3.07 4.64 12.68
N PRO A 17 3.42 5.69 13.43
CA PRO A 17 4.77 5.85 13.95
C PRO A 17 5.14 4.67 14.84
N ILE A 18 6.38 4.21 14.72
CA ILE A 18 6.94 3.15 15.55
C ILE A 18 8.26 3.60 16.16
N GLU A 19 8.70 2.87 17.18
CA GLU A 19 10.01 3.09 17.79
C GLU A 19 11.12 2.92 16.76
N TRP A 20 12.08 3.83 16.81
CA TRP A 20 13.27 3.79 15.97
C TRP A 20 14.13 2.58 16.34
N ASN A 21 13.99 1.51 15.57
CA ASN A 21 14.73 0.27 15.77
C ASN A 21 14.94 -0.43 14.42
N LYS A 22 16.18 -0.84 14.17
CA LYS A 22 16.57 -1.65 13.01
C LYS A 22 15.86 -3.01 12.97
N GLU A 23 15.54 -3.60 14.11
CA GLU A 23 14.86 -4.90 14.20
C GLU A 23 13.40 -4.85 13.71
N SER A 24 12.83 -3.65 13.55
CA SER A 24 11.48 -3.47 13.00
C SER A 24 11.40 -3.87 11.52
N LEU A 25 12.53 -3.93 10.81
CA LEU A 25 12.64 -4.42 9.42
C LEU A 25 12.39 -5.93 9.35
N SER A 26 11.11 -6.30 9.32
CA SER A 26 10.65 -7.68 9.39
C SER A 26 10.02 -8.14 8.07
N PRO A 27 10.18 -9.42 7.69
CA PRO A 27 9.73 -9.93 6.38
C PRO A 27 8.26 -9.66 6.03
N ASP A 28 7.39 -9.51 7.03
CA ASP A 28 5.95 -9.34 6.92
C ASP A 28 5.49 -7.88 6.94
N LYS A 29 6.40 -6.90 7.07
CA LYS A 29 6.07 -5.48 7.21
C LYS A 29 6.55 -4.64 6.02
N SER A 30 5.91 -3.49 5.87
CA SER A 30 6.39 -2.41 5.01
C SER A 30 6.69 -1.23 5.92
N ILE A 31 7.93 -0.77 5.90
CA ILE A 31 8.43 0.24 6.82
C ILE A 31 8.79 1.49 6.02
N ILE A 32 8.39 2.66 6.52
CA ILE A 32 8.79 3.95 5.97
C ILE A 32 9.74 4.60 6.98
N VAL A 33 10.92 4.99 6.54
CA VAL A 33 11.85 5.81 7.32
C VAL A 33 11.93 7.18 6.67
N LEU A 34 11.53 8.20 7.42
CA LEU A 34 11.63 9.60 7.03
C LEU A 34 12.89 10.16 7.68
N ASP A 35 13.83 10.61 6.86
CA ASP A 35 15.10 11.19 7.32
C ASP A 35 15.28 12.59 6.71
N GLU A 36 15.24 13.63 7.56
CA GLU A 36 15.46 15.01 7.11
C GLU A 36 16.93 15.29 6.75
N THR A 37 17.89 14.57 7.34
CA THR A 37 19.32 14.75 7.03
C THR A 37 19.62 14.43 5.58
N SER A 38 19.11 13.30 5.08
CA SER A 38 19.25 12.90 3.67
C SER A 38 18.21 13.51 2.73
N GLN A 39 17.22 14.25 3.27
CA GLN A 39 16.06 14.76 2.53
C GLN A 39 15.34 13.69 1.71
N ALA A 40 15.32 12.45 2.23
CA ALA A 40 14.81 11.26 1.56
C ALA A 40 13.82 10.51 2.46
N ILE A 41 12.84 9.87 1.81
CA ILE A 41 12.03 8.83 2.42
C ILE A 41 12.54 7.48 1.93
N TRP A 42 12.85 6.60 2.86
CA TRP A 42 13.22 5.23 2.57
C TRP A 42 12.00 4.34 2.77
N LEU A 43 11.59 3.65 1.71
CA LEU A 43 10.47 2.72 1.75
C LEU A 43 11.02 1.32 1.64
N TRP A 44 10.99 0.57 2.74
CA TRP A 44 11.48 -0.79 2.79
C TRP A 44 10.31 -1.78 2.79
N HIS A 45 10.37 -2.76 1.87
CA HIS A 45 9.37 -3.81 1.77
C HIS A 45 9.93 -5.17 2.21
N GLY A 46 9.26 -5.79 3.18
CA GLY A 46 9.53 -7.16 3.60
C GLY A 46 9.24 -8.18 2.50
N THR A 47 9.91 -9.33 2.59
CA THR A 47 9.87 -10.37 1.57
C THR A 47 8.50 -11.03 1.40
N LYS A 48 7.66 -11.00 2.44
CA LYS A 48 6.30 -11.58 2.46
C LYS A 48 5.21 -10.58 2.09
N ARG A 49 5.54 -9.32 1.78
CA ARG A 49 4.55 -8.31 1.36
C ARG A 49 4.20 -8.48 -0.12
N GLY A 50 2.91 -8.67 -0.40
CA GLY A 50 2.36 -8.77 -1.75
C GLY A 50 2.28 -7.42 -2.47
N LEU A 51 1.83 -7.45 -3.73
CA LEU A 51 1.80 -6.28 -4.62
C LEU A 51 0.90 -5.16 -4.06
N VAL A 52 -0.27 -5.51 -3.53
CA VAL A 52 -1.24 -4.54 -2.98
C VAL A 52 -0.67 -3.81 -1.76
N GLN A 53 -0.03 -4.52 -0.83
CA GLN A 53 0.57 -3.92 0.37
C GLN A 53 1.72 -2.99 0.01
N ARG A 54 2.54 -3.36 -0.98
CA ARG A 54 3.65 -2.54 -1.49
C ARG A 54 3.15 -1.23 -2.08
N ARG A 55 2.14 -1.28 -2.97
CA ARG A 55 1.53 -0.08 -3.56
C ARG A 55 0.86 0.82 -2.53
N THR A 56 0.19 0.22 -1.57
CA THR A 56 -0.41 0.96 -0.47
C THR A 56 0.65 1.71 0.34
N ALA A 57 1.76 1.04 0.68
CA ALA A 57 2.87 1.67 1.39
C ALA A 57 3.59 2.74 0.55
N LEU A 58 3.74 2.54 -0.77
CA LEU A 58 4.27 3.57 -1.67
C LEU A 58 3.39 4.82 -1.68
N ARG A 59 2.06 4.67 -1.75
CA ARG A 59 1.14 5.82 -1.65
C ARG A 59 1.28 6.55 -0.32
N GLN A 60 1.49 5.82 0.78
CA GLN A 60 1.74 6.46 2.08
C GLN A 60 3.08 7.20 2.11
N ALA A 61 4.12 6.63 1.51
CA ALA A 61 5.42 7.31 1.35
C ALA A 61 5.30 8.57 0.48
N GLU A 62 4.53 8.54 -0.61
CA GLU A 62 4.24 9.72 -1.43
C GLU A 62 3.45 10.79 -0.67
N SER A 63 2.48 10.37 0.15
CA SER A 63 1.72 11.27 1.01
C SER A 63 2.64 11.99 2.00
N LEU A 64 3.50 11.23 2.69
CA LEU A 64 4.50 11.76 3.62
C LEU A 64 5.52 12.66 2.92
N LYS A 65 5.95 12.32 1.69
CA LYS A 65 6.83 13.16 0.89
C LYS A 65 6.21 14.54 0.62
N GLY A 66 4.93 14.57 0.25
CA GLY A 66 4.22 15.80 -0.09
C GLY A 66 3.87 16.67 1.12
N HIS A 67 3.39 16.05 2.21
CA HIS A 67 2.78 16.76 3.33
C HIS A 67 3.63 16.76 4.60
N GLY A 68 4.64 15.90 4.69
CA GLY A 68 5.34 15.60 5.94
C GLY A 68 4.45 14.89 6.95
N TYR A 69 4.94 14.78 8.18
CA TYR A 69 4.21 14.25 9.32
C TYR A 69 4.01 15.35 10.37
N THR A 70 2.79 15.52 10.86
CA THR A 70 2.44 16.58 11.81
C THR A 70 2.50 16.06 13.24
N ILE A 71 3.28 16.71 14.10
CA ILE A 71 3.36 16.42 15.54
C ILE A 71 3.12 17.71 16.31
N GLY A 72 2.00 17.76 17.03
CA GLY A 72 1.56 18.96 17.74
C GLY A 72 1.36 20.13 16.78
N LYS A 73 2.25 21.12 16.85
CA LYS A 73 2.24 22.32 15.99
C LYS A 73 3.34 22.32 14.91
N SER A 74 4.14 21.26 14.85
CA SER A 74 5.30 21.14 13.97
C SER A 74 5.06 20.11 12.88
N ILE A 75 5.71 20.28 11.72
CA ILE A 75 5.68 19.33 10.61
C ILE A 75 7.11 18.87 10.35
N ILE A 76 7.32 17.55 10.38
CA ILE A 76 8.60 16.89 10.12
C ILE A 76 8.57 16.29 8.72
N GLY A 77 9.69 16.37 7.99
CA GLY A 77 9.82 15.87 6.62
C GLY A 77 9.11 16.71 5.59
N ARG A 78 9.04 18.03 5.81
CA ARG A 78 8.58 18.95 4.78
C ARG A 78 9.66 19.11 3.72
N ASN A 79 9.28 19.09 2.44
CA ASN A 79 10.18 19.23 1.28
C ASN A 79 11.14 18.05 1.03
N ILE A 80 10.77 16.83 1.44
CA ILE A 80 11.48 15.62 1.02
C ILE A 80 11.42 15.52 -0.51
N ARG A 81 12.57 15.25 -1.15
CA ARG A 81 12.69 15.31 -2.61
C ARG A 81 12.56 13.94 -3.26
N THR A 82 13.02 12.89 -2.59
CA THR A 82 13.20 11.55 -3.15
C THR A 82 12.53 10.49 -2.29
N ILE A 83 12.10 9.41 -2.95
CA ILE A 83 11.69 8.16 -2.30
C ILE A 83 12.64 7.09 -2.79
N ASN A 84 13.37 6.48 -1.86
CA ASN A 84 14.24 5.35 -2.12
C ASN A 84 13.48 4.09 -1.74
N GLU A 85 12.84 3.47 -2.73
CA GLU A 85 12.17 2.17 -2.57
C GLU A 85 13.21 1.04 -2.56
N ILE A 86 13.07 0.15 -1.58
CA ILE A 86 13.92 -1.02 -1.33
C ILE A 86 13.03 -2.28 -1.25
N ASP A 87 13.31 -3.25 -2.11
CA ASP A 87 12.73 -4.59 -2.04
C ASP A 87 13.71 -5.59 -1.40
N SER A 88 13.43 -6.00 -0.16
CA SER A 88 14.28 -6.96 0.56
C SER A 88 14.46 -8.31 -0.16
N ARG A 89 13.59 -8.68 -1.11
CA ARG A 89 13.77 -9.90 -1.94
C ARG A 89 14.91 -9.78 -2.95
N LYS A 90 15.25 -8.54 -3.32
CA LYS A 90 16.26 -8.19 -4.32
C LYS A 90 17.60 -7.80 -3.68
N VAL A 91 17.61 -7.47 -2.39
CA VAL A 91 18.85 -7.21 -1.63
C VAL A 91 19.78 -8.43 -1.71
N GLY A 92 21.04 -8.22 -2.05
CA GLY A 92 22.05 -9.25 -2.31
C GLY A 92 22.00 -9.89 -3.70
N ARG A 93 20.95 -9.62 -4.50
CA ARG A 93 20.84 -10.10 -5.90
C ARG A 93 21.04 -8.97 -6.90
N VAL A 94 20.44 -7.80 -6.61
CA VAL A 94 20.54 -6.60 -7.44
C VAL A 94 21.49 -5.62 -6.74
N PRO A 95 22.57 -5.15 -7.40
CA PRO A 95 23.52 -4.23 -6.80
C PRO A 95 22.87 -2.93 -6.28
N GLU A 96 22.00 -2.32 -7.08
CA GLU A 96 21.33 -1.05 -6.73
C GLU A 96 20.49 -1.16 -5.45
N GLU A 97 19.72 -2.24 -5.30
CA GLU A 97 18.89 -2.48 -4.11
C GLU A 97 19.74 -2.75 -2.88
N THR A 98 20.90 -3.39 -3.08
CA THR A 98 21.86 -3.68 -2.00
C THR A 98 22.53 -2.41 -1.50
N GLU A 99 22.87 -1.48 -2.40
CA GLU A 99 23.44 -0.18 -2.04
C GLU A 99 22.44 0.66 -1.23
N LYS A 100 21.20 0.76 -1.71
CA LYS A 100 20.13 1.47 -0.97
C LYS A 100 19.88 0.86 0.40
N ASP A 101 19.83 -0.47 0.51
CA ASP A 101 19.65 -1.13 1.80
C ASP A 101 20.83 -0.83 2.73
N SER A 102 22.07 -0.88 2.24
CA SER A 102 23.25 -0.50 3.03
C SER A 102 23.15 0.93 3.56
N GLN A 103 22.76 1.89 2.72
CA GLN A 103 22.55 3.28 3.13
C GLN A 103 21.46 3.41 4.20
N LEU A 104 20.34 2.68 4.06
CA LEU A 104 19.30 2.64 5.09
C LEU A 104 19.83 2.04 6.40
N GLN A 105 20.60 0.95 6.34
CA GLN A 105 21.20 0.32 7.52
C GLN A 105 22.15 1.28 8.25
N GLU A 106 22.94 2.07 7.51
CA GLU A 106 23.82 3.09 8.08
C GLU A 106 23.01 4.16 8.83
N ILE A 107 21.92 4.66 8.23
CA ILE A 107 21.04 5.66 8.88
C ILE A 107 20.45 5.10 10.18
N LEU A 108 19.96 3.86 10.16
CA LEU A 108 19.38 3.21 11.34
C LEU A 108 20.41 2.91 12.42
N SER A 109 21.70 2.82 12.08
CA SER A 109 22.78 2.53 13.03
C SER A 109 23.42 3.77 13.66
N LYS A 110 23.01 4.98 13.24
CA LYS A 110 23.51 6.24 13.83
C LYS A 110 23.07 6.39 15.28
N ASP A 111 23.92 6.97 16.11
CA ASP A 111 23.56 7.35 17.47
C ASP A 111 22.45 8.40 17.47
N PHE A 112 21.34 8.07 18.12
CA PHE A 112 20.15 8.90 18.14
C PHE A 112 19.70 9.20 19.57
N LYS A 113 18.98 10.32 19.71
CA LYS A 113 18.27 10.68 20.94
C LYS A 113 16.79 10.80 20.62
N VAL A 114 15.95 10.16 21.42
CA VAL A 114 14.49 10.30 21.33
C VAL A 114 14.11 11.62 21.96
N VAL A 115 13.43 12.48 21.20
CA VAL A 115 13.01 13.81 21.67
C VAL A 115 11.57 13.77 22.19
N ASP A 116 10.63 13.32 21.35
CA ASP A 116 9.21 13.21 21.68
C ASP A 116 8.46 12.35 20.65
N ASN A 117 7.38 11.67 21.04
CA ASN A 117 6.43 10.98 20.13
C ASN A 117 7.09 10.22 18.95
N TYR A 118 8.06 9.35 19.25
CA TYR A 118 8.85 8.54 18.29
C TYR A 118 9.83 9.32 17.39
N VAL A 119 9.89 10.64 17.51
CA VAL A 119 10.87 11.48 16.82
C VAL A 119 12.25 11.27 17.40
N VAL A 120 13.21 11.02 16.53
CA VAL A 120 14.63 10.96 16.89
C VAL A 120 15.41 12.09 16.25
N THR A 121 16.49 12.49 16.91
CA THR A 121 17.50 13.41 16.37
C THR A 121 18.85 12.72 16.34
N PHE A 122 19.61 12.93 15.27
CA PHE A 122 20.98 12.43 15.17
C PHE A 122 21.94 13.41 15.85
N SER A 123 22.86 12.88 16.66
CA SER A 123 23.88 13.70 17.31
C SER A 123 24.98 14.01 16.29
N VAL A 124 24.88 15.14 15.59
CA VAL A 124 26.02 15.69 14.85
C VAL A 124 27.01 16.16 15.92
N GLY A 125 28.23 15.61 15.90
CA GLY A 125 29.21 15.78 16.99
C GLY A 125 29.38 17.23 17.43
N GLU A 126 28.76 17.56 18.56
CA GLU A 126 29.27 18.57 19.49
C GLU A 126 29.91 17.82 20.66
N PHE A 127 31.21 18.04 20.78
CA PHE A 127 31.94 17.75 22.01
C PHE A 127 31.22 18.37 23.21
N GLU A 128 31.08 17.56 24.25
CA GLU A 128 30.87 17.94 25.65
C GLU A 128 29.78 18.96 25.99
N THR A 129 28.78 18.49 26.73
CA THR A 129 28.80 18.81 28.16
C THR A 129 28.42 17.58 28.96
N GLN A 130 29.42 16.97 29.59
CA GLN A 130 29.21 16.24 30.82
C GLN A 130 28.54 17.19 31.82
N LYS A 131 27.34 16.85 32.26
CA LYS A 131 26.85 17.23 33.59
C LYS A 131 26.66 15.97 34.41
N THR A 132 27.77 15.36 34.78
CA THR A 132 27.87 14.61 36.04
C THR A 132 27.93 15.62 37.18
N LYS A 133 26.94 15.59 38.08
CA LYS A 133 27.11 15.81 39.52
C LYS A 133 25.82 15.47 40.28
N PRO A 134 25.90 15.14 41.58
CA PRO A 134 25.69 13.78 42.04
C PRO A 134 24.47 13.66 42.97
N THR A 135 24.05 12.42 43.19
CA THR A 135 23.14 11.99 44.26
C THR A 135 23.60 12.48 45.63
N PRO A 136 22.68 12.95 46.48
CA PRO A 136 22.75 12.66 47.91
C PRO A 136 21.50 11.93 48.39
N ALA A 137 21.71 10.80 49.07
CA ALA A 137 20.69 10.06 49.79
C ALA A 137 20.28 10.80 51.07
N LYS A 138 18.97 11.00 51.31
CA LYS A 138 18.17 10.33 52.36
C LYS A 138 16.88 11.09 52.69
N LYS A 139 15.83 10.28 52.86
CA LYS A 139 14.50 10.48 53.46
C LYS A 139 14.58 11.24 54.80
N PRO A 140 13.54 12.01 55.17
CA PRO A 140 12.52 11.42 56.06
C PRO A 140 11.05 11.79 55.69
N GLU A 141 10.15 10.81 55.86
CA GLU A 141 8.70 10.95 56.11
C GLU A 141 8.45 11.52 57.54
N PRO A 142 7.22 11.82 58.02
CA PRO A 142 5.85 11.78 57.42
C PRO A 142 4.91 12.96 57.80
N LYS A 143 3.73 13.08 57.15
CA LYS A 143 2.37 13.09 57.79
C LYS A 143 1.21 13.39 56.80
N LYS A 144 0.27 12.42 56.73
CA LYS A 144 -1.22 12.46 56.60
C LYS A 144 -1.90 13.83 56.88
N LEU A 145 -3.07 14.25 56.37
CA LEU A 145 -4.28 13.74 55.68
C LEU A 145 -4.77 14.87 54.70
N GLU A 146 -5.67 14.75 53.73
CA GLU A 146 -7.11 14.42 53.77
C GLU A 146 -7.66 14.18 52.34
N ALA A 147 -8.64 13.27 52.22
CA ALA A 147 -9.66 13.22 51.15
C ALA A 147 -10.87 14.11 51.58
N PRO A 148 -11.88 14.50 50.76
CA PRO A 148 -12.38 13.92 49.49
C PRO A 148 -12.60 15.00 48.39
N VAL A 149 -13.04 14.71 47.15
CA VAL A 149 -14.45 14.73 46.72
C VAL A 149 -14.59 14.02 45.35
N VAL A 150 -15.71 13.32 45.23
CA VAL A 150 -16.09 12.36 44.19
C VAL A 150 -17.07 13.00 43.18
N LYS A 151 -16.80 12.80 41.88
CA LYS A 151 -17.72 12.74 40.70
C LYS A 151 -18.38 14.05 40.20
N PRO A 152 -18.81 14.15 38.92
CA PRO A 152 -19.28 13.04 38.07
C PRO A 152 -18.76 12.93 36.62
N LYS A 153 -18.86 11.69 36.13
CA LYS A 153 -18.74 11.24 34.74
C LYS A 153 -19.83 11.87 33.86
N PRO A 154 -19.53 12.23 32.61
CA PRO A 154 -20.53 12.24 31.56
C PRO A 154 -20.82 10.80 31.10
N GLN A 155 -22.06 10.34 31.38
CA GLN A 155 -22.65 9.19 30.71
C GLN A 155 -22.95 9.59 29.25
N VAL A 156 -22.24 8.98 28.30
CA VAL A 156 -22.72 8.97 26.91
C VAL A 156 -23.57 7.72 26.74
N LYS A 157 -24.83 7.96 26.41
CA LYS A 157 -25.88 6.96 26.18
C LYS A 157 -25.45 5.94 25.10
N PRO A 158 -25.75 4.65 25.28
CA PRO A 158 -25.76 3.68 24.18
C PRO A 158 -26.77 4.11 23.12
N LEU A 159 -26.32 4.20 21.87
CA LEU A 159 -27.20 4.28 20.70
C LEU A 159 -28.02 2.99 20.62
N GLU A 160 -29.34 3.12 20.68
CA GLU A 160 -30.27 2.05 20.37
C GLU A 160 -30.11 1.62 18.90
N PRO A 161 -30.08 0.31 18.61
CA PRO A 161 -30.16 -0.20 17.26
C PRO A 161 -31.61 -0.09 16.76
N THR A 162 -31.87 0.86 15.87
CA THR A 162 -33.15 1.01 15.19
C THR A 162 -33.30 -0.04 14.09
N LYS A 163 -34.37 -0.82 14.24
CA LYS A 163 -35.20 -1.50 13.23
C LYS A 163 -34.76 -2.89 12.73
N LYS A 164 -35.58 -3.85 13.20
CA LYS A 164 -35.83 -5.19 12.68
C LYS A 164 -35.88 -5.27 11.14
N PRO A 165 -35.44 -6.40 10.56
CA PRO A 165 -35.73 -6.76 9.19
C PRO A 165 -37.23 -7.03 9.03
N SER A 166 -37.85 -6.37 8.05
CA SER A 166 -39.20 -6.68 7.61
C SER A 166 -39.17 -8.03 6.89
N GLN A 167 -39.86 -9.01 7.47
CA GLN A 167 -40.21 -10.27 6.83
C GLN A 167 -41.17 -9.98 5.67
N ALA A 168 -40.69 -10.11 4.44
CA ALA A 168 -41.56 -10.30 3.29
C ALA A 168 -41.79 -11.81 3.13
N THR A 169 -43.00 -12.25 3.51
CA THR A 169 -43.45 -13.63 3.39
C THR A 169 -44.36 -13.72 2.18
N LYS A 170 -43.96 -14.57 1.23
CA LYS A 170 -44.75 -15.35 0.26
C LYS A 170 -45.80 -14.63 -0.59
N GLU A 171 -45.58 -14.66 -1.90
CA GLU A 171 -46.53 -15.32 -2.81
C GLU A 171 -45.79 -15.77 -4.08
N TYR A 172 -45.66 -17.10 -4.23
CA TYR A 172 -45.26 -17.74 -5.48
C TYR A 172 -46.53 -17.87 -6.33
N PRO A 173 -46.58 -17.35 -7.57
CA PRO A 173 -47.58 -17.76 -8.53
C PRO A 173 -47.22 -19.16 -9.05
N GLU A 174 -48.17 -20.09 -8.98
CA GLU A 174 -48.09 -21.41 -9.61
C GLU A 174 -47.80 -21.30 -11.12
N PRO A 175 -47.07 -22.27 -11.70
CA PRO A 175 -46.76 -22.28 -13.12
C PRO A 175 -48.02 -22.62 -13.95
N LYS A 176 -48.53 -21.64 -14.69
CA LYS A 176 -49.49 -21.91 -15.78
C LYS A 176 -48.77 -22.71 -16.87
N LYS A 177 -49.13 -23.99 -16.96
CA LYS A 177 -48.88 -24.85 -18.12
C LYS A 177 -49.57 -24.27 -19.36
N GLY A 178 -48.84 -24.28 -20.47
CA GLY A 178 -49.41 -24.36 -21.81
C GLY A 178 -49.58 -23.03 -22.54
N ALA A 179 -48.50 -22.49 -23.06
CA ALA A 179 -48.55 -21.71 -24.30
C ALA A 179 -47.33 -22.10 -25.15
N SER A 180 -47.63 -22.43 -26.40
CA SER A 180 -46.71 -22.90 -27.44
C SER A 180 -45.50 -21.98 -27.58
N VAL A 181 -44.30 -22.57 -27.53
CA VAL A 181 -43.05 -21.90 -27.87
C VAL A 181 -43.06 -21.68 -29.39
N GLU A 182 -43.49 -20.51 -29.83
CA GLU A 182 -42.93 -19.95 -31.05
C GLU A 182 -41.52 -19.49 -30.72
N SER A 183 -40.53 -20.15 -31.33
CA SER A 183 -39.13 -19.77 -31.25
C SER A 183 -38.98 -18.28 -31.57
N PRO A 184 -38.48 -17.44 -30.65
CA PRO A 184 -38.06 -16.12 -31.02
C PRO A 184 -36.91 -16.28 -32.00
N THR A 185 -37.12 -15.84 -33.24
CA THR A 185 -36.03 -15.60 -34.17
C THR A 185 -35.10 -14.62 -33.47
N LEU A 186 -33.96 -15.11 -33.00
CA LEU A 186 -32.85 -14.30 -32.51
C LEU A 186 -32.40 -13.42 -33.67
N GLU A 187 -32.96 -12.22 -33.75
CA GLU A 187 -32.27 -11.13 -34.42
C GLU A 187 -30.93 -10.97 -33.72
N LYS A 188 -29.85 -11.26 -34.45
CA LYS A 188 -28.49 -10.95 -34.01
C LYS A 188 -28.39 -9.43 -33.89
N GLU A 189 -28.78 -8.88 -32.75
CA GLU A 189 -28.34 -7.55 -32.34
C GLU A 189 -26.82 -7.52 -32.47
N LYS A 190 -26.31 -6.50 -33.15
CA LYS A 190 -24.86 -6.30 -33.23
C LYS A 190 -24.34 -6.22 -31.80
N PRO A 191 -23.31 -7.00 -31.44
CA PRO A 191 -22.77 -6.96 -30.10
C PRO A 191 -22.37 -5.52 -29.77
N ASP A 192 -22.81 -5.06 -28.60
CA ASP A 192 -22.45 -3.77 -28.04
C ASP A 192 -20.92 -3.61 -28.09
N GLU A 193 -20.46 -2.53 -28.72
CA GLU A 193 -19.03 -2.26 -28.93
C GLU A 193 -18.28 -2.15 -27.59
N ASP A 194 -18.98 -1.73 -26.53
CA ASP A 194 -18.43 -1.69 -25.18
C ASP A 194 -18.24 -3.11 -24.61
N LEU A 195 -19.19 -4.03 -24.82
CA LEU A 195 -19.07 -5.43 -24.40
C LEU A 195 -17.91 -6.14 -25.12
N LEU A 196 -17.74 -5.90 -26.42
CA LEU A 196 -16.60 -6.42 -27.18
C LEU A 196 -15.26 -5.90 -26.63
N SER A 197 -15.21 -4.62 -26.28
CA SER A 197 -14.02 -4.00 -25.70
C SER A 197 -13.71 -4.59 -24.32
N GLN A 198 -14.72 -4.74 -23.45
CA GLN A 198 -14.57 -5.36 -22.14
C GLN A 198 -14.09 -6.81 -22.24
N ALA A 199 -14.65 -7.60 -23.17
CA ALA A 199 -14.25 -8.98 -23.38
C ALA A 199 -12.77 -9.10 -23.78
N ARG A 200 -12.28 -8.20 -24.64
CA ARG A 200 -10.86 -8.16 -25.02
C ARG A 200 -9.95 -7.83 -23.85
N VAL A 201 -10.32 -6.86 -23.01
CA VAL A 201 -9.59 -6.59 -21.75
C VAL A 201 -9.53 -7.86 -20.90
N ALA A 202 -10.68 -8.51 -20.70
CA ALA A 202 -10.77 -9.74 -19.91
C ALA A 202 -9.90 -10.87 -20.48
N PHE A 203 -9.82 -11.00 -21.81
CA PHE A 203 -8.96 -12.00 -22.45
C PHE A 203 -7.47 -11.74 -22.27
N VAL A 204 -7.04 -10.47 -22.31
CA VAL A 204 -5.66 -10.11 -22.00
C VAL A 204 -5.33 -10.44 -20.54
N ILE A 205 -6.21 -10.05 -19.61
CA ILE A 205 -6.05 -10.35 -18.18
C ILE A 205 -5.98 -11.86 -17.96
N ARG A 206 -6.89 -12.62 -18.58
CA ARG A 206 -6.91 -14.08 -18.45
C ARG A 206 -5.64 -14.73 -18.98
N ALA A 207 -5.15 -14.27 -20.13
CA ALA A 207 -3.90 -14.78 -20.71
C ALA A 207 -2.68 -14.50 -19.82
N LEU A 208 -2.69 -13.38 -19.08
CA LEU A 208 -1.65 -13.05 -18.12
C LEU A 208 -1.73 -13.90 -16.85
N LEU A 209 -2.95 -14.16 -16.35
CA LEU A 209 -3.17 -14.98 -15.16
C LEU A 209 -2.78 -16.46 -15.34
N ASP A 210 -2.61 -16.94 -16.57
CA ASP A 210 -2.05 -18.28 -16.82
C ASP A 210 -0.52 -18.34 -16.55
N HIS A 211 0.14 -17.18 -16.36
CA HIS A 211 1.58 -17.07 -16.13
C HIS A 211 1.98 -16.33 -14.84
N PHE A 212 1.07 -15.54 -14.27
CA PHE A 212 1.33 -14.73 -13.08
C PHE A 212 0.21 -14.94 -12.05
N ASP A 213 0.60 -15.30 -10.84
CA ASP A 213 -0.35 -15.57 -9.75
C ASP A 213 -0.99 -14.28 -9.17
N ASP A 214 -0.27 -13.16 -9.26
CA ASP A 214 -0.72 -11.86 -8.75
C ASP A 214 -0.37 -10.75 -9.76
N ILE A 215 -1.38 -9.97 -10.14
CA ILE A 215 -1.25 -8.86 -11.08
C ILE A 215 -2.07 -7.66 -10.60
N TRP A 216 -1.55 -6.48 -10.85
CA TRP A 216 -2.22 -5.21 -10.64
C TRP A 216 -2.66 -4.64 -11.98
N VAL A 217 -3.96 -4.35 -12.11
CA VAL A 217 -4.53 -3.74 -13.31
C VAL A 217 -4.95 -2.31 -12.99
N SER A 218 -4.50 -1.35 -13.79
CA SER A 218 -4.90 0.05 -13.68
C SER A 218 -5.41 0.60 -15.01
N LYS A 219 -6.53 1.32 -14.98
CA LYS A 219 -7.01 2.11 -16.11
C LYS A 219 -6.46 3.53 -15.99
N LYS A 220 -5.75 3.99 -17.01
CA LYS A 220 -5.14 5.31 -17.09
C LYS A 220 -6.18 6.32 -17.62
N LYS A 221 -5.88 7.61 -17.44
CA LYS A 221 -6.77 8.72 -17.86
C LYS A 221 -7.00 8.78 -19.38
N ASP A 222 -6.04 8.29 -20.16
CA ASP A 222 -6.12 8.18 -21.62
C ASP A 222 -6.95 6.98 -22.09
N GLY A 223 -7.56 6.22 -21.16
CA GLY A 223 -8.33 5.02 -21.44
C GLY A 223 -7.49 3.76 -21.64
N SER A 224 -6.16 3.84 -21.60
CA SER A 224 -5.28 2.68 -21.67
C SER A 224 -5.29 1.88 -20.36
N TYR A 225 -4.95 0.59 -20.45
CA TYR A 225 -4.78 -0.30 -19.33
C TYR A 225 -3.30 -0.59 -19.13
N SER A 226 -2.83 -0.56 -17.89
CA SER A 226 -1.48 -0.94 -17.50
C SER A 226 -1.55 -2.07 -16.49
N ILE A 227 -0.81 -3.14 -16.79
CA ILE A 227 -0.74 -4.34 -15.97
C ILE A 227 0.68 -4.50 -15.45
N GLU A 228 0.79 -4.70 -14.15
CA GLU A 228 2.04 -4.79 -13.41
C GLU A 228 2.02 -6.05 -12.54
N MET A 229 3.18 -6.66 -12.36
CA MET A 229 3.40 -7.76 -11.43
C MET A 229 4.32 -7.29 -10.31
N ILE A 230 4.58 -8.16 -9.33
CA ILE A 230 5.40 -7.80 -8.16
C ILE A 230 6.81 -7.33 -8.51
N ASP A 231 7.36 -7.80 -9.63
CA ASP A 231 8.72 -7.43 -10.06
C ASP A 231 8.77 -6.27 -11.05
N GLY A 232 7.62 -5.74 -11.49
CA GLY A 232 7.56 -4.56 -12.35
C GLY A 232 6.43 -4.57 -13.38
N PRO A 233 6.45 -3.63 -14.34
CA PRO A 233 5.44 -3.53 -15.38
C PRO A 233 5.51 -4.72 -16.34
N VAL A 234 4.33 -5.28 -16.68
CA VAL A 234 4.23 -6.38 -17.64
C VAL A 234 3.84 -5.83 -19.01
N CYS A 235 2.73 -5.11 -19.11
CA CYS A 235 2.31 -4.52 -20.37
C CYS A 235 1.41 -3.30 -20.18
N GLN A 236 1.28 -2.49 -21.23
CA GLN A 236 0.29 -1.44 -21.32
C GLN A 236 -0.37 -1.50 -22.70
N PHE A 237 -1.69 -1.40 -22.75
CA PHE A 237 -2.43 -1.51 -23.99
C PHE A 237 -3.64 -0.57 -24.02
N SER A 238 -4.10 -0.25 -25.21
CA SER A 238 -5.34 0.48 -25.46
C SER A 238 -6.21 -0.29 -26.44
N ILE A 239 -7.51 -0.08 -26.37
CA ILE A 239 -8.46 -0.59 -27.34
C ILE A 239 -8.94 0.59 -28.17
N LYS A 240 -8.66 0.57 -29.48
CA LYS A 240 -9.11 1.59 -30.44
C LYS A 240 -9.77 0.90 -31.62
N ASP A 241 -10.97 1.33 -32.00
CA ASP A 241 -11.70 0.83 -33.16
C ASP A 241 -11.74 -0.70 -33.21
N THR A 242 -12.07 -1.34 -32.09
CA THR A 242 -12.03 -2.81 -31.95
C THR A 242 -10.67 -3.44 -32.33
N SER A 243 -9.56 -2.78 -32.01
CA SER A 243 -8.21 -3.31 -32.13
C SER A 243 -7.42 -3.13 -30.83
N LEU A 244 -6.73 -4.18 -30.41
CA LEU A 244 -5.89 -4.16 -29.21
C LEU A 244 -4.48 -3.70 -29.59
N ASN A 245 -4.03 -2.60 -29.00
CA ASN A 245 -2.73 -2.00 -29.31
C ASN A 245 -1.86 -1.96 -28.05
N PHE A 246 -0.79 -2.74 -28.04
CA PHE A 246 0.23 -2.71 -26.98
C PHE A 246 1.22 -1.56 -27.21
N THR A 247 1.70 -0.95 -26.13
CA THR A 247 2.80 0.02 -26.19
C THR A 247 4.12 -0.66 -26.55
N ALA A 248 5.08 0.10 -27.09
CA ALA A 248 6.40 -0.42 -27.48
C ALA A 248 7.15 -1.13 -26.34
N ASN A 249 6.98 -0.64 -25.11
CA ASN A 249 7.63 -1.19 -23.92
C ASN A 249 6.85 -2.35 -23.29
N SER A 250 5.73 -2.78 -23.88
CA SER A 250 4.99 -3.92 -23.37
C SER A 250 5.81 -5.20 -23.50
N PHE A 251 5.80 -5.98 -22.43
CA PHE A 251 6.51 -7.25 -22.28
C PHE A 251 8.03 -7.15 -22.30
N SER A 252 8.62 -5.97 -22.07
CA SER A 252 10.08 -5.79 -22.01
C SER A 252 10.71 -6.45 -20.78
N GLY A 253 9.97 -6.53 -19.68
CA GLY A 253 10.41 -7.09 -18.41
C GLY A 253 10.15 -8.59 -18.22
N ILE A 254 9.67 -9.30 -19.24
CA ILE A 254 9.31 -10.73 -19.15
C ILE A 254 10.02 -11.56 -20.23
N SER A 255 10.15 -12.87 -19.99
CA SER A 255 10.79 -13.75 -20.96
C SER A 255 9.99 -13.89 -22.26
N GLN A 256 10.71 -14.18 -23.35
CA GLN A 256 10.08 -14.32 -24.67
C GLN A 256 9.08 -15.48 -24.72
N ASP A 257 9.32 -16.55 -23.95
CA ASP A 257 8.43 -17.70 -23.86
C ASP A 257 7.09 -17.32 -23.24
N ILE A 258 7.11 -16.57 -22.14
CA ILE A 258 5.89 -16.07 -21.49
C ILE A 258 5.16 -15.12 -22.44
N LYS A 259 5.87 -14.19 -23.10
CA LYS A 259 5.29 -13.28 -24.09
C LYS A 259 4.58 -14.03 -25.22
N ASN A 260 5.20 -15.09 -25.74
CA ASN A 260 4.62 -15.92 -26.80
C ASN A 260 3.41 -16.72 -26.28
N GLY A 261 3.48 -17.23 -25.05
CA GLY A 261 2.37 -17.89 -24.36
C GLY A 261 1.14 -16.98 -24.25
N ILE A 262 1.33 -15.76 -23.73
CA ILE A 262 0.27 -14.75 -23.60
C ILE A 262 -0.35 -14.43 -24.97
N LYS A 263 0.48 -14.18 -25.99
CA LYS A 263 0.00 -13.87 -27.35
C LYS A 263 -0.81 -15.02 -27.95
N LYS A 264 -0.31 -16.25 -27.81
CA LYS A 264 -1.00 -17.46 -28.28
C LYS A 264 -2.36 -17.61 -27.60
N LYS A 265 -2.40 -17.49 -26.27
CA LYS A 265 -3.63 -17.62 -25.49
C LYS A 265 -4.64 -16.53 -25.85
N TYR A 266 -4.19 -15.28 -26.00
CA TYR A 266 -5.05 -14.19 -26.45
C TYR A 266 -5.63 -14.45 -27.85
N ALA A 267 -4.82 -14.95 -28.79
CA ALA A 267 -5.28 -15.29 -30.13
C ALA A 267 -6.29 -16.45 -30.13
N GLU A 268 -6.16 -17.41 -29.21
CA GLU A 268 -7.14 -18.48 -29.00
C GLU A 268 -8.47 -17.93 -28.47
N LEU A 269 -8.42 -17.11 -27.41
CA LEU A 269 -9.61 -16.50 -26.81
C LEU A 269 -10.32 -15.55 -27.78
N SER A 270 -9.57 -14.77 -28.57
CA SER A 270 -10.12 -13.81 -29.52
C SER A 270 -10.97 -14.45 -30.62
N LYS A 271 -10.84 -15.76 -30.87
CA LYS A 271 -11.71 -16.51 -31.80
C LYS A 271 -13.13 -16.71 -31.27
N LEU A 272 -13.37 -16.41 -29.99
CA LEU A 272 -14.68 -16.53 -29.34
C LEU A 272 -15.53 -15.26 -29.45
N LEU A 273 -14.97 -14.17 -30.02
CA LEU A 273 -15.65 -12.91 -30.32
C LEU A 273 -16.03 -12.85 -31.80
#